data_AF-A0A3C1BX90-F1
#
_entry.id   AF-A0A3C1BX90-F1
#
_cell.length_a   1.000
_cell.length_b   1.000
_cell.length_c   1.000
_cell.angle_alpha   90.00
_cell.angle_beta   90.00
_cell.angle_gamma   90.00
#
_symmetry.space_group_name_H-M   'P 1'
#
loop_
_entity.id
_entity.type
_entity.pdbx_description
1 polymer ?
#
loop_
_entity_poly.entity_id
_entity_poly.type
_entity_poly.pdbx_seq_one_letter_code
_entity_poly.pdbx_strand_id
1 'polypeptide(L)' 'MPPVVEITSLDAPELDVYARLTEAQLLNRFEPAKGMFIAESPKVIHRALDA' A
#
# COMPACT_ATOMS: atom_id res chain seq x y z
N MET A 1 -18.55 4.04 -6.03
CA MET A 1 -17.80 3.51 -4.88
C MET A 1 -17.34 2.11 -5.26
N PRO A 2 -16.03 1.81 -5.24
CA PRO A 2 -15.56 0.44 -5.47
C PRO A 2 -16.13 -0.52 -4.41
N PRO A 3 -16.27 -1.82 -4.72
CA PRO A 3 -16.74 -2.80 -3.76
C PRO A 3 -15.76 -2.94 -2.60
N VAL A 4 -16.28 -3.09 -1.38
CA VAL A 4 -15.48 -3.42 -0.20
C VAL A 4 -15.28 -4.94 -0.19
N VAL A 5 -14.02 -5.36 -0.10
CA VAL A 5 -13.64 -6.78 0.03
C VAL A 5 -13.27 -7.03 1.48
N GLU A 6 -13.99 -7.95 2.13
CA GLU A 6 -13.65 -8.37 3.50
C GLU A 6 -12.53 -9.41 3.47
N ILE A 7 -11.49 -9.15 4.26
CA ILE A 7 -10.33 -10.05 4.39
C ILE A 7 -10.52 -10.90 5.64
N THR A 8 -10.55 -12.23 5.48
CA THR A 8 -10.74 -13.19 6.57
C THR A 8 -9.50 -14.03 6.89
N SER A 9 -8.44 -13.91 6.08
CA SER A 9 -7.17 -14.60 6.29
C SER A 9 -5.99 -13.68 5.95
N LEU A 10 -4.96 -13.71 6.79
CA LEU A 10 -3.70 -13.00 6.53
C LEU A 10 -2.85 -13.69 5.46
N ASP A 11 -3.18 -14.93 5.09
CA ASP A 11 -2.51 -15.70 4.03
C ASP A 11 -2.98 -15.35 2.63
N ALA A 12 -3.93 -14.41 2.51
CA ALA A 12 -4.42 -13.97 1.22
C ALA A 12 -3.30 -13.30 0.40
N PRO A 13 -3.03 -13.74 -0.85
CA PRO A 13 -1.90 -13.25 -1.64
C PRO A 13 -2.01 -11.76 -2.00
N GLU A 14 -3.21 -11.21 -2.08
CA GLU A 14 -3.45 -9.77 -2.26
C GLU A 14 -2.88 -8.91 -1.13
N LEU A 15 -2.60 -9.49 0.04
CA LEU A 15 -2.00 -8.80 1.18
C LEU A 15 -0.47 -8.78 1.14
N ASP A 16 0.17 -9.45 0.18
CA ASP A 16 1.63 -9.59 0.13
C ASP A 16 2.33 -8.22 0.14
N VAL A 17 1.77 -7.24 -0.56
CA VAL A 17 2.31 -5.88 -0.60
C VAL A 17 2.30 -5.21 0.78
N TYR A 18 1.33 -5.54 1.64
CA TYR A 18 1.17 -4.99 2.97
C TYR A 18 1.94 -5.77 4.05
N ALA A 19 2.08 -7.08 3.89
CA ALA A 19 2.53 -7.97 4.96
C ALA A 19 3.88 -8.65 4.71
N ARG A 20 4.32 -8.74 3.44
CA ARG A 20 5.46 -9.61 3.04
C ARG A 20 6.56 -8.88 2.27
N LEU A 21 6.32 -7.64 1.87
CA LEU A 21 7.33 -6.79 1.23
C LEU A 21 7.87 -5.75 2.22
N THR A 22 9.18 -5.55 2.17
CA THR A 22 9.82 -4.40 2.85
C THR A 22 9.62 -3.13 2.03
N GLU A 23 9.67 -1.98 2.70
CA GLU A 23 9.61 -0.68 2.04
C GLU A 23 10.66 -0.51 0.93
N ALA A 24 11.88 -1.02 1.16
CA ALA A 24 12.94 -0.98 0.15
C ALA A 24 12.61 -1.78 -1.11
N GLN A 25 11.80 -2.85 -1.00
CA GLN A 25 11.32 -3.64 -2.13
C GLN A 25 10.15 -2.98 -2.88
N LEU A 26 9.40 -2.10 -2.22
CA LEU A 26 8.33 -1.30 -2.84
C LEU A 26 8.90 -0.11 -3.64
N LEU A 27 10.16 0.26 -3.42
CA LEU A 27 10.85 1.28 -4.20
C LEU A 27 11.15 0.76 -5.61
N ASN A 28 10.71 1.51 -6.61
CA ASN A 28 11.13 1.29 -7.99
C ASN A 28 12.21 2.30 -8.40
N ARG A 29 13.48 1.93 -8.27
CA ARG A 29 14.61 2.85 -8.58
C ARG A 29 14.74 3.18 -10.07
N PHE A 30 14.32 2.27 -10.94
CA PHE A 30 14.41 2.45 -12.39
C PHE A 30 13.24 3.29 -12.93
N GLU A 31 12.06 3.13 -12.35
CA GLU A 31 10.86 3.91 -12.67
C GLU A 31 10.22 4.46 -11.39
N PRO A 32 10.75 5.55 -10.80
CA PRO A 32 10.28 6.09 -9.51
C PRO A 32 8.78 6.38 -9.45
N ALA A 33 8.18 6.80 -10.57
CA ALA A 33 6.75 7.06 -10.68
C ALA A 33 5.86 5.81 -10.49
N LYS A 34 6.44 4.61 -10.60
CA LYS A 34 5.77 3.32 -10.34
C LYS A 34 6.10 2.74 -8.95
N GLY A 35 6.90 3.45 -8.14
CA GLY A 35 7.19 3.04 -6.77
C GLY A 35 5.96 3.14 -5.88
N MET A 36 5.94 2.40 -4.78
CA MET A 36 4.87 2.43 -3.80
C MET A 36 5.40 2.76 -2.40
N PHE A 37 4.56 3.41 -1.60
CA PHE A 37 4.78 3.67 -0.18
C PHE A 37 3.48 3.36 0.55
N ILE A 38 3.57 2.64 1.68
CA ILE A 38 2.41 2.26 2.47
C ILE A 38 2.32 3.21 3.65
N ALA A 39 1.33 4.10 3.60
CA ALA A 39 1.05 5.06 4.67
C ALA A 39 -0.09 4.56 5.56
N GLU A 40 0.03 4.79 6.87
CA GLU A 40 -1.02 4.50 7.83
C GLU A 40 -1.51 5.75 8.55
N SER A 41 -2.68 5.60 9.19
CA SER A 41 -3.46 6.61 9.90
C SER A 41 -4.27 7.56 8.99
N PRO A 42 -5.50 7.94 9.43
CA PRO A 42 -6.30 8.92 8.71
C PRO A 42 -5.53 10.22 8.46
N LYS A 43 -4.76 10.72 9.43
CA LYS A 43 -4.04 11.99 9.32
C LYS A 43 -3.07 12.01 8.14
N VAL A 44 -2.29 10.95 7.94
CA VAL A 44 -1.31 10.89 6.85
C VAL A 44 -2.01 10.71 5.50
N ILE A 45 -3.06 9.88 5.46
CA ILE A 45 -3.85 9.67 4.23
C ILE A 45 -4.45 10.98 3.73
N HIS A 46 -5.06 11.78 4.60
CA HIS A 46 -5.59 13.10 4.21
C HIS A 46 -4.48 14.01 3.68
N ARG A 47 -3.31 14.04 4.33
CA ARG A 47 -2.17 14.84 3.87
C ARG A 47 -1.66 14.43 2.49
N ALA A 48 -1.68 13.14 2.17
CA ALA A 48 -1.27 12.65 0.86
C ALA A 48 -2.30 12.98 -0.24
N LEU A 49 -3.60 13.00 0.09
CA LEU A 49 -4.65 13.40 -0.85
C LEU A 49 -4.66 14.90 -1.16
N ASP A 50 -4.19 15.73 -0.23
CA ASP A 50 -4.12 17.19 -0.37
C ASP A 50 -2.84 17.69 -1.07
N ALA A 51 -1.88 16.81 -1.37
CA ALA A 51 -0.57 17.16 -1.94
C ALA A 51 -0.59 17.29 -3.47
#